data_AF-A0A7J8MU68-F1
#
_entry.id   AF-A0A7J8MU68-F1
#
_cell.length_a   1.000
_cell.length_b   1.000
_cell.length_c   1.000
_cell.angle_alpha   90.00
_cell.angle_beta   90.00
_cell.angle_gamma   90.00
#
_symmetry.space_group_name_H-M   'P 1'
#
loop_
_entity.id
_entity.type
_entity.pdbx_description
1 polymer ?
#
loop_
_entity_poly.entity_id
_entity_poly.type
_entity_poly.pdbx_seq_one_letter_code
_entity_poly.pdbx_strand_id
1 'polypeptide(L)'
;MKKVMELPTMCGVVGGLIVYYPDEQEPMVWPSHEEVQSLLKKFYQVPEMQRNKKSMKLETYYKEKASKSRDQLKKQTRKTKEVKDWLKDNINANDIRGKARSKIRSEIGLTYHDPLIATIGDD
;
A
#
# COMPACT_ATOMS: atom_id res chain seq x y z
N MET A 1 -8.74 25.99 -14.12
CA MET A 1 -8.32 27.32 -13.62
C MET A 1 -8.88 27.66 -12.24
N LYS A 2 -10.20 27.56 -11.99
CA LYS A 2 -10.85 28.04 -10.75
C LYS A 2 -10.13 27.69 -9.44
N LYS A 3 -9.78 26.43 -9.22
CA LYS A 3 -9.04 26.00 -8.00
C LYS A 3 -7.70 26.71 -7.79
N VAL A 4 -6.96 26.96 -8.87
CA VAL A 4 -5.64 27.61 -8.81
C VAL A 4 -5.78 29.12 -8.54
N MET A 5 -6.90 29.71 -8.95
CA MET A 5 -7.22 31.12 -8.67
C MET A 5 -7.79 31.32 -7.26
N GLU A 6 -8.47 30.31 -6.69
CA GLU A 6 -9.04 30.38 -5.33
C GLU A 6 -8.00 30.17 -4.23
N LEU A 7 -7.00 29.32 -4.46
CA LEU A 7 -5.97 28.97 -3.46
C LEU A 7 -5.21 30.19 -2.91
N PRO A 8 -4.70 31.13 -3.76
CA PRO A 8 -4.04 32.33 -3.27
C PRO A 8 -4.93 33.15 -2.33
N THR A 9 -6.20 33.34 -2.73
CA THR A 9 -7.20 34.09 -1.97
C THR A 9 -7.51 33.43 -0.63
N MET A 10 -7.73 32.12 -0.60
CA MET A 10 -8.05 31.40 0.64
C MET A 10 -6.88 31.36 1.63
N CYS A 11 -5.66 31.26 1.13
CA CYS A 11 -4.47 31.16 1.96
C CYS A 11 -3.84 32.53 2.30
N GLY A 12 -4.38 33.63 1.76
CA GLY A 12 -3.81 34.97 1.95
C GLY A 12 -2.39 35.09 1.38
N VAL A 13 -2.09 34.36 0.30
CA VAL A 13 -0.77 34.36 -0.35
C VAL A 13 -0.87 34.99 -1.73
N VAL A 14 0.24 35.55 -2.20
CA VAL A 14 0.34 36.04 -3.58
C VAL A 14 0.76 34.86 -4.47
N GLY A 15 0.09 34.70 -5.61
CA GLY A 15 0.32 33.59 -6.52
C GLY A 15 0.14 34.02 -7.97
N GLY A 16 0.69 33.21 -8.88
CA GLY A 16 0.57 33.40 -10.31
C GLY A 16 0.62 32.07 -11.03
N LEU A 17 0.13 32.05 -12.27
CA LEU A 17 0.10 30.87 -13.12
C LEU A 17 0.54 31.25 -14.53
N ILE A 18 1.37 30.40 -15.13
CA ILE A 18 1.81 30.47 -16.53
C ILE A 18 1.56 29.09 -17.13
N VAL A 19 0.75 29.04 -18.20
CA VAL A 19 0.43 27.80 -18.92
C VAL A 19 0.80 27.98 -20.39
N TYR A 20 1.65 27.11 -20.89
CA TYR A 20 1.97 27.04 -22.32
C TYR A 20 1.10 25.97 -22.97
N TYR A 21 0.36 26.36 -24.00
CA TYR A 21 -0.37 25.41 -24.84
C TYR A 21 0.47 25.12 -26.11
N PRO A 22 0.48 23.87 -26.60
CA PRO A 22 1.27 23.52 -27.79
C PRO A 22 0.91 24.33 -29.04
N ASP A 23 -0.35 24.75 -29.14
CA ASP A 23 -0.92 25.39 -30.32
C ASP A 23 -0.98 26.92 -30.23
N GLU A 24 -0.55 27.50 -29.10
CA GLU A 24 -0.58 28.95 -28.86
C GLU A 24 0.85 29.51 -28.75
N GLN A 25 1.10 30.64 -29.41
CA GLN A 25 2.40 31.32 -29.32
C GLN A 25 2.64 32.00 -27.97
N GLU A 26 1.57 32.50 -27.35
CA GLU A 26 1.64 33.18 -26.06
C GLU A 26 1.08 32.29 -24.94
N PRO A 27 1.72 32.26 -23.76
CA PRO A 27 1.19 31.52 -22.64
C PRO A 27 -0.05 32.20 -22.07
N MET A 28 -0.95 31.39 -21.53
CA MET A 28 -2.00 31.89 -20.64
C MET A 28 -1.37 32.27 -19.30
N VAL A 29 -1.51 33.53 -18.92
CA VAL A 29 -0.96 34.09 -17.68
C VAL A 29 -2.07 34.61 -16.79
N TRP A 30 -1.97 34.34 -15.50
CA TRP A 30 -2.87 34.88 -14.46
C TRP A 30 -2.06 35.32 -13.23
N PRO A 31 -2.39 36.46 -12.58
CA PRO A 31 -3.52 37.35 -12.83
C PRO A 31 -3.35 38.29 -14.04
N SER A 32 -2.15 38.84 -14.23
CA SER A 32 -1.76 39.60 -15.41
C SER A 32 -0.26 39.40 -15.69
N HIS A 33 0.19 39.72 -16.90
CA HIS A 33 1.61 39.59 -17.27
C HIS A 33 2.54 40.39 -16.36
N GLU A 34 2.17 41.63 -16.05
CA GLU A 34 2.98 42.54 -15.21
C GLU A 34 3.09 42.05 -13.76
N GLU A 35 1.97 41.59 -13.19
CA GLU A 35 1.94 41.07 -11.82
C GLU A 35 2.76 39.78 -11.70
N VAL A 36 2.63 38.87 -12.67
CA VAL A 36 3.40 37.63 -12.70
C VAL A 36 4.89 37.90 -12.90
N GLN A 37 5.27 38.85 -13.74
CA GLN A 37 6.67 39.26 -13.89
C GLN A 37 7.24 39.85 -12.59
N SER A 38 6.48 40.71 -11.91
CA SER A 38 6.87 41.26 -10.60
C SER A 38 7.03 40.16 -9.54
N LEU A 39 6.13 39.17 -9.54
CA LEU A 39 6.22 37.99 -8.67
C LEU A 39 7.45 37.15 -8.97
N LEU A 40 7.74 36.87 -10.24
CA LEU A 40 8.93 36.14 -10.64
C LEU A 40 10.20 36.89 -10.23
N LYS A 41 10.25 38.21 -10.40
CA LYS A 41 11.39 39.03 -9.97
C LYS A 41 11.65 38.90 -8.48
N LYS A 42 10.61 39.02 -7.64
CA LYS A 42 10.69 38.81 -6.19
C LYS A 42 11.07 37.37 -5.85
N PHE A 43 10.55 36.41 -6.59
CA PHE A 43 10.90 35.00 -6.41
C PHE A 43 12.39 34.78 -6.69
N TYR A 44 12.94 35.23 -7.81
CA TYR A 44 14.35 35.04 -8.15
C TYR A 44 15.35 35.84 -7.30
N GLN A 45 14.90 36.85 -6.55
CA GLN A 45 15.73 37.53 -5.55
C GLN A 45 16.06 36.64 -4.34
N VAL A 46 15.27 35.60 -4.07
CA VAL A 46 15.53 34.66 -2.97
C VAL A 46 16.54 33.60 -3.43
N PRO A 47 17.59 33.28 -2.64
CA PRO A 47 18.57 32.26 -2.99
C PRO A 47 17.93 30.91 -3.32
N GLU A 48 18.43 30.23 -4.35
CA GLU A 48 17.87 28.96 -4.86
C GLU A 48 17.70 27.90 -3.76
N MET A 49 18.70 27.71 -2.89
CA MET A 49 18.62 26.77 -1.78
C MET A 49 17.41 27.03 -0.86
N GLN A 50 17.11 28.30 -0.58
CA GLN A 50 15.98 28.68 0.27
C GLN A 50 14.64 28.47 -0.43
N ARG A 51 14.58 28.75 -1.75
CA ARG A 51 13.39 28.53 -2.57
C ARG A 51 13.06 27.04 -2.71
N ASN A 52 14.06 26.23 -3.03
CA ASN A 52 13.90 24.81 -3.26
C ASN A 52 13.55 24.06 -1.98
N LYS A 53 13.97 24.55 -0.80
CA LYS A 53 13.65 23.92 0.49
C LYS A 53 12.14 23.81 0.78
N LYS A 54 11.33 24.76 0.31
CA LYS A 54 9.87 24.78 0.51
C LYS A 54 9.09 24.48 -0.78
N SER A 55 9.78 24.23 -1.89
CA SER A 55 9.16 23.88 -3.16
C SER A 55 8.82 22.38 -3.19
N MET A 56 7.65 22.04 -3.74
CA MET A 56 7.26 20.65 -3.95
C MET A 56 7.09 20.39 -5.45
N LYS A 57 7.81 19.39 -5.96
CA LYS A 57 7.65 18.91 -7.34
C LYS A 57 6.51 17.90 -7.39
N LEU A 58 5.52 18.17 -8.24
CA LEU A 58 4.31 17.34 -8.34
C LEU A 58 4.63 15.89 -8.75
N GLU A 59 5.58 15.70 -9.66
CA GLU A 59 6.05 14.36 -10.04
C GLU A 59 6.62 13.59 -8.85
N THR A 60 7.48 14.23 -8.05
CA THR A 60 8.09 13.61 -6.88
C THR A 60 7.02 13.23 -5.87
N TYR A 61 6.07 14.13 -5.62
CA TYR A 61 4.94 13.87 -4.73
C TYR A 61 4.13 12.63 -5.15
N TYR A 62 3.77 12.52 -6.43
CA TYR A 62 3.04 11.36 -6.92
C TYR A 62 3.86 10.07 -6.90
N LYS A 63 5.16 10.14 -7.24
CA LYS A 63 6.08 9.00 -7.14
C LYS A 63 6.18 8.48 -5.71
N GLU A 64 6.36 9.38 -4.73
CA GLU A 64 6.38 9.01 -3.31
C GLU A 64 5.06 8.40 -2.84
N LYS A 65 3.93 9.02 -3.22
CA LYS A 65 2.61 8.51 -2.86
C LYS A 65 2.37 7.12 -3.43
N ALA A 66 2.73 6.89 -4.69
CA ALA A 66 2.65 5.58 -5.34
C ALA A 66 3.56 4.55 -4.66
N SER A 67 4.78 4.94 -4.27
CA SER A 67 5.70 4.07 -3.54
C SER A 67 5.11 3.65 -2.20
N LYS A 68 4.58 4.59 -1.42
CA LYS A 68 3.94 4.30 -0.12
C LYS A 68 2.77 3.33 -0.27
N SER A 69 1.92 3.52 -1.28
CA SER A 69 0.83 2.57 -1.58
C SER A 69 1.36 1.19 -1.93
N ARG A 70 2.43 1.11 -2.73
CA ARG A 70 3.06 -0.16 -3.11
C ARG A 70 3.65 -0.89 -1.90
N ASP A 71 4.27 -0.16 -0.99
CA ASP A 71 4.86 -0.73 0.23
C ASP A 71 3.80 -1.23 1.20
N GLN A 72 2.67 -0.51 1.31
CA GLN A 72 1.51 -0.99 2.05
C GLN A 72 0.96 -2.28 1.45
N LEU A 73 0.83 -2.36 0.12
CA LEU A 73 0.37 -3.57 -0.55
C LEU A 73 1.31 -4.75 -0.27
N LYS A 74 2.63 -4.56 -0.42
CA LYS A 74 3.63 -5.59 -0.10
C LYS A 74 3.52 -6.08 1.34
N LYS A 75 3.31 -5.16 2.29
CA LYS A 75 3.12 -5.50 3.72
C LYS A 75 1.88 -6.38 3.93
N GLN A 76 0.77 -6.04 3.29
CA GLN A 76 -0.44 -6.86 3.37
C GLN A 76 -0.25 -8.23 2.71
N THR A 77 0.37 -8.29 1.54
CA THR A 77 0.67 -9.56 0.87
C THR A 77 1.54 -10.48 1.73
N ARG A 78 2.55 -9.95 2.42
CA ARG A 78 3.39 -10.70 3.36
C ARG A 78 2.57 -11.28 4.52
N LYS A 79 1.76 -10.44 5.19
CA LYS A 79 0.87 -10.90 6.27
C LYS A 79 -0.09 -12.00 5.80
N THR A 80 -0.70 -11.83 4.64
CA THR A 80 -1.60 -12.84 4.07
C THR A 80 -0.87 -14.14 3.77
N LYS A 81 0.38 -14.07 3.28
CA LYS A 81 1.20 -15.25 3.05
C LYS A 81 1.54 -15.95 4.37
N GLU A 82 1.97 -15.21 5.39
CA GLU A 82 2.27 -15.75 6.73
C GLU A 82 1.06 -16.48 7.33
N VAL A 83 -0.13 -15.87 7.24
CA VAL A 83 -1.38 -16.52 7.70
C VAL A 83 -1.68 -17.78 6.89
N LYS A 84 -1.50 -17.76 5.57
CA LYS A 84 -1.71 -18.94 4.71
C LYS A 84 -0.75 -20.07 5.06
N ASP A 85 0.52 -19.75 5.30
CA ASP A 85 1.54 -20.74 5.64
C ASP A 85 1.26 -21.31 7.04
N TRP A 86 0.94 -20.46 8.03
CA TRP A 86 0.48 -20.89 9.36
C TRP A 86 -0.75 -21.82 9.29
N LEU A 87 -1.74 -21.50 8.46
CA LEU A 87 -2.93 -22.34 8.28
C LEU A 87 -2.57 -23.72 7.72
N LYS A 88 -1.64 -23.81 6.77
CA LYS A 88 -1.20 -25.11 6.20
C LYS A 88 -0.51 -25.97 7.25
N ASP A 89 0.33 -25.37 8.08
CA ASP A 89 1.08 -26.08 9.10
C ASP A 89 0.18 -26.59 10.23
N ASN A 90 -0.85 -25.82 10.59
CA ASN A 90 -1.75 -26.13 11.71
C ASN A 90 -3.02 -26.91 11.30
N ILE A 91 -3.42 -26.87 10.03
CA ILE A 91 -4.53 -27.65 9.49
C ILE A 91 -3.96 -28.80 8.64
N ASN A 92 -3.27 -29.72 9.30
CA ASN A 92 -2.86 -30.96 8.64
C ASN A 92 -4.09 -31.86 8.49
N ALA A 93 -4.61 -31.98 7.26
CA ALA A 93 -5.77 -32.79 6.95
C ALA A 93 -5.62 -34.27 7.35
N ASN A 94 -4.38 -34.79 7.43
CA ASN A 94 -4.12 -36.15 7.90
C ASN A 94 -4.23 -36.28 9.43
N ASP A 95 -3.88 -35.24 10.19
CA ASP A 95 -4.05 -35.21 11.66
C ASP A 95 -5.53 -35.12 12.04
N ILE A 96 -6.28 -34.22 11.40
CA ILE A 96 -7.74 -34.10 11.59
C ILE A 96 -8.44 -35.41 11.22
N ARG A 97 -8.08 -36.00 10.08
CA ARG A 97 -8.61 -37.30 9.63
C ARG A 97 -8.21 -38.42 10.58
N GLY A 98 -6.99 -38.40 11.11
CA GLY A 98 -6.49 -39.36 12.10
C GLY A 98 -7.29 -39.30 13.41
N LYS A 99 -7.49 -38.10 13.96
CA LYS A 99 -8.29 -37.87 15.17
C LYS A 99 -9.75 -38.28 14.98
N ALA A 100 -10.36 -37.92 13.86
CA ALA A 100 -11.72 -38.34 13.52
C ALA A 100 -11.84 -39.87 13.39
N ARG A 101 -10.89 -40.51 12.69
CA ARG A 101 -10.83 -41.98 12.58
C ARG A 101 -10.68 -42.66 13.93
N SER A 102 -9.80 -42.14 14.79
CA SER A 102 -9.59 -42.68 16.14
C SER A 102 -10.86 -42.59 16.99
N LYS A 103 -11.59 -41.47 16.90
CA LYS A 103 -12.84 -41.28 17.66
C LYS A 103 -13.97 -42.18 17.18
N ILE A 104 -14.16 -42.28 15.86
CA ILE A 104 -15.11 -43.24 15.27
C ILE A 104 -14.76 -44.65 15.74
N ARG A 105 -13.47 -45.03 15.66
CA ARG A 105 -12.99 -46.37 16.06
C ARG A 105 -13.31 -46.69 17.53
N SER A 106 -13.15 -45.72 18.45
CA SER A 106 -13.52 -45.91 19.87
C SER A 106 -15.03 -46.03 20.09
N GLU A 107 -15.84 -45.27 19.36
CA GLU A 107 -17.31 -45.29 19.49
C GLU A 107 -17.91 -46.60 18.95
N ILE A 108 -17.30 -47.20 17.93
CA ILE A 108 -17.73 -48.49 17.36
C ILE A 108 -17.06 -49.71 18.01
N GLY A 109 -16.30 -49.52 19.10
CA GLY A 109 -15.74 -50.61 19.89
C GLY A 109 -14.60 -51.39 19.23
N LEU A 110 -13.99 -50.86 18.18
CA LEU A 110 -12.85 -51.50 17.51
C LEU A 110 -11.55 -51.23 18.30
N THR A 111 -11.26 -52.07 19.28
CA THR A 111 -9.94 -52.07 19.94
C THR A 111 -8.96 -52.95 19.17
N TYR A 112 -7.67 -52.59 19.20
CA TYR A 112 -6.62 -53.37 18.57
C TYR A 112 -6.56 -54.73 19.27
N HIS A 113 -7.02 -55.80 18.63
CA HIS A 113 -6.64 -57.14 19.04
C HIS A 113 -5.21 -57.35 18.59
N ASP A 114 -4.31 -57.53 19.55
CA ASP A 114 -2.92 -57.88 19.29
C ASP A 114 -2.89 -59.26 18.60
N PRO A 115 -2.47 -59.37 17.32
CA PRO A 115 -2.45 -60.65 16.61
C PRO A 115 -1.45 -61.64 17.21
N LEU A 116 -0.64 -61.21 18.18
CA LEU A 116 0.40 -62.01 18.83
C LEU A 116 -0.04 -62.67 20.15
N ILE A 117 -1.25 -62.42 20.66
CA ILE A 117 -1.84 -63.25 21.74
C ILE A 117 -2.70 -64.36 21.13
N ALA A 118 -2.04 -65.24 20.39
CA ALA A 118 -2.55 -66.57 20.08
C ALA A 118 -1.38 -67.56 20.24
N THR A 119 -0.88 -67.67 21.47
CA THR A 119 0.00 -68.76 21.88
C THR A 119 -0.69 -69.58 22.97
N ILE A 120 -1.25 -70.72 22.53
CA ILE A 120 -1.14 -72.09 23.08
C ILE A 120 -1.24 -72.25 24.62
N GLY A 121 -2.20 -73.09 25.03
CA GLY A 121 -2.32 -73.77 26.33
C GLY A 121 -3.79 -73.77 26.80
N ASP A 122 -4.43 -74.83 27.23
CA ASP A 122 -4.15 -76.26 27.40
C ASP A 122 -5.54 -76.91 27.61
N ASP A 123 -5.73 -78.09 27.03
CA ASP A 123 -6.55 -79.27 27.44
C ASP A 123 -7.14 -80.03 26.24
#